data_AF-A0A925FTJ1-F1
#
_entry.id   AF-A0A925FTJ1-F1
#
_cell.length_a   1.000
_cell.length_b   1.000
_cell.length_c   1.000
_cell.angle_alpha   90.00
_cell.angle_beta   90.00
_cell.angle_gamma   90.00
#
_symmetry.space_group_name_H-M   'P 1'
#
loop_
_entity.id
_entity.type
_entity.pdbx_description
1 polymer ?
#
loop_
_entity_poly.entity_id
_entity_poly.type
_entity_poly.pdbx_seq_one_letter_code
_entity_poly.pdbx_strand_id
1 'polypeptide(L)'
;MTIPSKRKKRSAVIGAAFLMATSAIGPGFITQTTVFTNMLLTSFGFVILVSILLDIAAQLNIWRIIAVANSRAQDIANKVFPGMGYLLALLIVIGGLAFNIGNVGGAGLG
;
A
#
# COMPACT_ATOMS: atom_id res chain seq x y z
N MET A 1 -30.65 9.45 -13.35
CA MET A 1 -29.66 8.56 -12.70
C MET A 1 -29.16 7.55 -13.72
N THR A 2 -28.01 7.79 -14.36
CA THR A 2 -27.48 6.90 -15.42
C THR A 2 -26.64 5.80 -14.80
N ILE A 3 -27.00 4.54 -15.05
CA ILE A 3 -26.24 3.38 -14.56
C ILE A 3 -24.91 3.34 -15.34
N PRO A 4 -23.75 3.43 -14.68
CA PRO A 4 -22.47 3.40 -15.38
C PRO A 4 -22.29 2.05 -16.09
N SER A 5 -21.94 2.10 -17.37
CA SER A 5 -21.76 0.91 -18.21
C SER A 5 -20.64 0.01 -17.66
N LYS A 6 -20.74 -1.31 -17.89
CA LYS A 6 -19.75 -2.30 -17.39
C LYS A 6 -18.31 -1.94 -17.76
N ARG A 7 -18.07 -1.35 -18.95
CA ARG A 7 -16.75 -0.85 -19.37
C ARG A 7 -16.23 0.30 -18.49
N LYS A 8 -17.08 1.28 -18.16
CA LYS A 8 -16.69 2.42 -17.29
C LYS A 8 -16.32 1.94 -15.87
N LYS A 9 -17.07 0.98 -15.32
CA LYS A 9 -16.76 0.38 -14.00
C LYS A 9 -15.41 -0.35 -13.99
N ARG A 10 -15.12 -1.15 -15.02
CA ARG A 10 -13.84 -1.88 -15.12
C ARG A 10 -12.64 -0.92 -15.25
N SER A 11 -12.78 0.14 -16.03
CA SER A 11 -11.74 1.17 -16.17
C SER A 11 -11.48 1.91 -14.85
N ALA A 12 -12.51 2.23 -14.07
CA ALA A 12 -12.34 2.88 -12.77
C ALA A 12 -11.59 1.99 -11.76
N VAL A 13 -11.90 0.69 -11.71
CA VAL A 13 -11.22 -0.24 -10.80
C VAL A 13 -9.74 -0.43 -11.20
N ILE A 14 -9.44 -0.54 -12.49
CA ILE A 14 -8.06 -0.62 -12.98
C ILE A 14 -7.29 0.67 -12.66
N GLY A 15 -7.92 1.83 -12.85
CA GLY A 15 -7.32 3.12 -12.48
C GLY A 15 -7.02 3.23 -10.98
N ALA A 16 -7.94 2.79 -10.12
CA ALA A 16 -7.73 2.78 -8.68
C ALA A 16 -6.59 1.83 -8.25
N ALA A 17 -6.54 0.62 -8.83
CA ALA A 17 -5.46 -0.33 -8.59
C ALA A 17 -4.10 0.21 -9.06
N PHE A 18 -4.08 0.87 -10.23
CA PHE A 18 -2.87 1.50 -10.76
C PHE A 18 -2.37 2.62 -9.86
N LEU A 19 -3.24 3.54 -9.45
CA LEU A 19 -2.89 4.64 -8.53
C LEU A 19 -2.38 4.11 -7.18
N MET A 20 -2.92 3.00 -6.70
CA MET A 20 -2.44 2.36 -5.48
C MET A 20 -1.06 1.72 -5.66
N ALA A 21 -0.80 1.07 -6.80
CA ALA A 21 0.49 0.45 -7.06
C ALA A 21 1.59 1.51 -7.29
N THR A 22 1.30 2.55 -8.06
CA THR A 22 2.27 3.62 -8.35
C THR A 22 2.54 4.49 -7.14
N SER A 23 1.56 4.66 -6.24
CA SER A 23 1.80 5.38 -4.99
C SER A 23 2.71 4.63 -4.05
N ALA A 24 2.84 3.30 -4.15
CA ALA A 24 3.73 2.49 -3.32
C ALA A 24 5.20 2.48 -3.82
N ILE A 25 5.42 2.66 -5.13
CA ILE A 25 6.76 2.59 -5.76
C ILE A 25 7.33 4.01 -5.95
N GLY A 26 7.53 4.72 -4.84
CA GLY A 26 8.06 6.10 -4.85
C GLY A 26 9.59 6.19 -5.01
N PRO A 27 10.14 7.40 -5.22
CA PRO A 27 11.58 7.62 -5.37
C PRO A 27 12.43 7.06 -4.22
N GLY A 28 11.96 7.16 -2.98
CA GLY A 28 12.62 6.59 -1.80
C GLY A 28 12.78 5.07 -1.90
N PHE A 29 11.75 4.38 -2.37
CA PHE A 29 11.79 2.94 -2.55
C PHE A 29 12.82 2.54 -3.62
N ILE A 30 12.86 3.25 -4.74
CA ILE A 30 13.79 2.95 -5.85
C ILE A 30 15.24 3.23 -5.45
N THR A 31 15.51 4.37 -4.82
CA THR A 31 16.84 4.73 -4.33
C THR A 31 17.34 3.72 -3.31
N GLN A 32 16.52 3.34 -2.33
CA GLN A 32 16.90 2.34 -1.33
C GLN A 32 17.08 0.94 -1.93
N THR A 33 16.21 0.53 -2.86
CA THR A 33 16.36 -0.73 -3.58
C THR A 33 17.70 -0.78 -4.31
N THR A 34 18.10 0.33 -4.95
CA THR A 34 19.39 0.44 -5.65
C THR A 34 20.58 0.36 -4.68
N VAL A 35 20.53 1.09 -3.58
CA VAL A 35 21.58 1.10 -2.56
C VAL A 35 21.79 -0.30 -1.97
N PHE A 36 20.72 -0.98 -1.56
CA PHE A 36 20.84 -2.33 -0.99
C PHE A 36 21.20 -3.38 -2.04
N THR A 37 20.74 -3.24 -3.28
CA THR A 37 21.19 -4.12 -4.38
C THR A 37 22.70 -3.98 -4.60
N ASN A 38 23.24 -2.76 -4.53
CA ASN A 38 24.69 -2.55 -4.63
C ASN A 38 25.46 -3.14 -3.43
N MET A 39 24.93 -3.03 -2.22
CA MET A 39 25.61 -3.53 -1.01
C MET A 39 25.50 -5.04 -0.82
N LEU A 40 24.36 -5.63 -1.15
CA LEU A 40 24.02 -7.03 -0.85
C LEU A 40 23.98 -7.92 -2.12
N LEU A 41 24.12 -7.32 -3.31
CA LEU A 41 24.14 -8.00 -4.60
C LEU A 41 22.98 -9.01 -4.72
N THR A 42 23.27 -10.25 -5.12
CA THR A 42 22.27 -11.30 -5.36
C THR A 42 21.43 -11.64 -4.12
N SER A 43 21.97 -11.49 -2.92
CA SER A 43 21.26 -11.81 -1.67
C SER A 43 20.05 -10.90 -1.43
N PHE A 44 20.07 -9.67 -1.96
CA PHE A 44 18.93 -8.76 -1.84
C PHE A 44 17.71 -9.21 -2.66
N GLY A 45 17.93 -9.92 -3.77
CA GLY A 45 16.85 -10.45 -4.61
C GLY A 45 15.93 -11.41 -3.85
N PHE A 46 16.47 -12.23 -2.95
CA PHE A 46 15.65 -13.11 -2.10
C PHE A 46 14.76 -12.31 -1.13
N VAL A 47 15.31 -11.24 -0.54
CA VAL A 47 14.56 -10.34 0.35
C VAL A 47 13.40 -9.67 -0.39
N ILE A 48 13.63 -9.20 -1.63
CA ILE A 48 12.59 -8.63 -2.48
C ILE A 48 11.49 -9.66 -2.76
N LEU A 49 11.86 -10.89 -3.14
CA LEU A 49 10.90 -11.95 -3.43
C LEU A 49 10.02 -12.27 -2.22
N VAL A 50 10.61 -12.45 -1.04
CA VAL A 50 9.85 -12.70 0.19
C VAL A 50 8.94 -11.52 0.51
N SER A 51 9.41 -10.29 0.36
CA SER A 51 8.62 -9.07 0.61
C SER A 51 7.39 -9.00 -0.30
N ILE A 52 7.55 -9.27 -1.60
CA ILE A 52 6.43 -9.29 -2.56
C ILE A 52 5.38 -10.33 -2.17
N LEU A 53 5.79 -11.53 -1.74
CA LEU A 53 4.86 -12.58 -1.31
C LEU A 53 4.06 -12.15 -0.07
N LEU A 54 4.73 -11.55 0.91
CA LEU A 54 4.08 -11.03 2.11
C LEU A 54 3.11 -9.89 1.78
N ASP A 55 3.51 -8.97 0.89
CA ASP A 55 2.67 -7.85 0.47
C ASP A 55 1.42 -8.31 -0.25
N ILE A 56 1.54 -9.27 -1.17
CA ILE A 56 0.37 -9.86 -1.86
C ILE A 56 -0.58 -10.50 -0.84
N ALA A 57 -0.04 -11.27 0.12
CA ALA A 57 -0.86 -11.90 1.15
C ALA A 57 -1.59 -10.85 2.00
N ALA A 58 -0.89 -9.84 2.51
CA ALA A 58 -1.48 -8.78 3.32
C ALA A 58 -2.51 -7.95 2.53
N GLN A 59 -2.16 -7.53 1.31
CA GLN A 59 -2.98 -6.66 0.47
C GLN A 59 -4.30 -7.32 0.06
N LEU A 60 -4.24 -8.60 -0.32
CA LEU A 60 -5.43 -9.38 -0.67
C LEU A 60 -6.33 -9.64 0.55
N ASN A 61 -5.74 -9.87 1.73
CA ASN A 61 -6.51 -10.01 2.96
C ASN A 61 -7.24 -8.72 3.32
N ILE A 62 -6.54 -7.58 3.30
CA ILE A 62 -7.14 -6.26 3.60
C ILE A 62 -8.28 -5.95 2.63
N TRP A 63 -8.05 -6.13 1.32
CA TRP A 63 -9.07 -5.89 0.30
C TRP A 63 -10.29 -6.79 0.48
N ARG A 64 -10.08 -8.08 0.74
CA ARG A 64 -11.17 -9.03 0.97
C ARG A 64 -12.00 -8.62 2.17
N ILE A 65 -11.37 -8.30 3.31
CA ILE A 65 -12.06 -7.91 4.54
C ILE A 65 -12.88 -6.64 4.31
N ILE A 66 -12.29 -5.59 3.72
CA ILE A 66 -12.97 -4.31 3.47
C ILE A 66 -14.14 -4.50 2.49
N ALA A 67 -13.94 -5.24 1.40
CA ALA A 67 -14.97 -5.46 0.39
C ALA A 67 -16.16 -6.26 0.94
N VAL A 68 -15.90 -7.30 1.74
CA VAL A 68 -16.96 -8.14 2.33
C VAL A 68 -17.69 -7.41 3.46
N ALA A 69 -16.97 -6.68 4.32
CA ALA A 69 -17.56 -5.96 5.44
C ALA A 69 -18.36 -4.71 5.02
N ASN A 70 -18.18 -4.25 3.78
CA ASN A 70 -18.82 -3.06 3.20
C ASN A 70 -18.77 -1.84 4.15
N SER A 71 -17.65 -1.71 4.86
CA SER A 71 -17.37 -0.71 5.89
C SER A 71 -15.93 -0.25 5.70
N ARG A 72 -15.59 0.94 6.18
CA ARG A 72 -14.20 1.41 6.10
C ARG A 72 -13.33 0.68 7.13
N ALA A 73 -12.02 0.61 6.89
CA ALA A 73 -11.09 -0.18 7.71
C ALA A 73 -11.12 0.18 9.20
N GLN A 74 -11.18 1.46 9.56
CA GLN A 74 -11.25 1.91 10.95
C GLN A 74 -12.57 1.53 11.65
N ASP A 75 -13.67 1.46 10.91
CA ASP A 75 -14.96 1.03 11.46
C ASP A 75 -14.96 -0.49 11.70
N ILE A 76 -14.34 -1.24 10.78
CA ILE A 76 -14.11 -2.68 10.95
C ILE A 76 -13.23 -2.92 12.18
N ALA A 77 -12.15 -2.16 12.35
CA ALA A 77 -11.27 -2.27 13.49
C ALA A 77 -12.01 -2.03 14.82
N ASN A 78 -12.84 -0.97 14.89
CA ASN A 78 -13.67 -0.69 16.07
C ASN A 78 -14.70 -1.79 16.35
N LYS A 79 -15.19 -2.50 15.34
CA LYS A 79 -16.07 -3.67 15.51
C LYS A 79 -15.34 -4.89 16.07
N VAL A 80 -14.04 -5.03 15.80
CA VAL A 80 -13.20 -6.11 16.36
C VAL A 80 -12.89 -5.84 17.83
N PHE A 81 -12.48 -4.61 18.16
CA PHE A 81 -12.26 -4.21 19.54
C PHE A 81 -12.47 -2.69 19.69
N PRO A 82 -13.21 -2.23 20.73
CA PRO A 82 -13.48 -0.81 20.92
C PRO A 82 -12.20 0.02 21.01
N GLY A 83 -12.07 1.06 20.18
CA GLY A 83 -10.90 1.95 20.17
C GLY A 83 -9.84 1.60 19.13
N MET A 84 -9.88 0.41 18.53
CA MET A 84 -8.89 -0.01 17.52
C MET A 84 -8.92 0.81 16.24
N GLY A 85 -10.07 1.41 15.90
CA GLY A 85 -10.16 2.31 14.75
C GLY A 85 -9.32 3.58 14.93
N TYR A 86 -9.23 4.10 16.15
CA TYR A 86 -8.37 5.26 16.46
C TYR A 86 -6.89 4.89 16.41
N LEU A 87 -6.53 3.72 16.97
CA LEU A 87 -5.17 3.21 16.88
C LEU A 87 -4.76 2.99 15.43
N LEU A 88 -5.63 2.36 14.63
CA LEU A 88 -5.37 2.15 13.21
C LEU A 88 -5.19 3.48 12.46
N ALA A 89 -6.03 4.47 12.73
CA ALA A 89 -5.91 5.79 12.13
C ALA A 89 -4.57 6.46 12.49
N LEU A 90 -4.15 6.38 13.75
CA LEU A 90 -2.86 6.90 14.20
C LEU A 90 -1.69 6.22 13.48
N LEU A 91 -1.70 4.88 13.39
CA LEU A 91 -0.68 4.11 12.68
C LEU A 91 -0.62 4.48 11.19
N ILE A 92 -1.77 4.70 10.55
CA ILE A 92 -1.85 5.15 9.15
C ILE A 92 -1.23 6.55 8.99
N VAL A 93 -1.52 7.49 9.89
CA VAL A 93 -0.95 8.85 9.80
C VAL A 93 0.56 8.83 9.98
N ILE A 94 1.07 8.11 10.99
CA ILE A 94 2.51 7.98 11.23
C ILE A 94 3.19 7.30 10.04
N GLY A 95 2.64 6.19 9.57
CA GLY A 95 3.16 5.46 8.41
C GLY A 95 3.14 6.30 7.14
N GLY A 96 2.06 7.03 6.88
CA GLY A 96 1.94 7.94 5.75
C GLY A 96 2.95 9.09 5.82
N LEU A 97 3.18 9.66 6.99
CA LEU A 97 4.16 10.74 7.17
C LEU A 97 5.59 10.23 6.94
N ALA A 98 5.95 9.08 7.52
CA ALA A 98 7.25 8.44 7.28
C ALA A 98 7.45 8.10 5.79
N PHE A 99 6.41 7.60 5.12
CA PHE A 99 6.43 7.29 3.69
C PHE A 99 6.69 8.54 2.83
N ASN A 100 6.01 9.66 3.12
CA ASN A 100 6.23 10.91 2.41
C ASN A 100 7.66 11.44 2.61
N ILE A 101 8.20 11.39 3.84
CA ILE A 101 9.59 11.78 4.11
C ILE A 101 10.56 10.91 3.31
N GLY A 102 10.35 9.59 3.30
CA GLY A 102 11.18 8.66 2.53
C GLY A 102 11.20 8.98 1.04
N ASN A 103 10.04 9.32 0.46
CA ASN A 103 9.95 9.68 -0.96
C ASN A 103 10.59 11.03 -1.29
N VAL A 104 10.41 12.04 -0.44
CA VAL A 104 11.06 13.34 -0.61
C VAL A 104 12.58 13.21 -0.49
N GLY A 105 13.04 12.49 0.54
CA GLY A 105 14.47 12.21 0.72
C GLY A 105 15.04 11.43 -0.46
N GLY A 106 14.35 10.38 -0.91
CA GLY A 106 14.75 9.60 -2.08
C GLY A 106 14.82 10.39 -3.37
N ALA A 107 13.90 11.32 -3.58
CA ALA A 107 13.90 12.21 -4.74
C ALA A 107 15.07 13.22 -4.71
N GLY A 108 15.52 13.63 -3.51
CA GLY A 108 16.67 14.54 -3.35
C GLY A 108 18.04 13.86 -3.45
N LEU A 109 18.08 12.52 -3.45
CA LEU A 109 19.31 11.72 -3.60
C LEU A 109 19.55 11.25 -5.04
N GLY A 110 18.56 11.44 -5.93
CA GLY A 110 18.59 11.04 -7.34
C GLY A 110 19.09 12.13 -8.28
#